data_AF-A0A814H5G4-F1
#
_entry.id   AF-A0A814H5G4-F1
#
_cell.length_a   1.000
_cell.length_b   1.000
_cell.length_c   1.000
_cell.angle_alpha   90.00
_cell.angle_beta   90.00
_cell.angle_gamma   90.00
#
_symmetry.space_group_name_H-M   'P 1'
#
loop_
_entity.id
_entity.type
_entity.pdbx_description
1 polymer ?
#
loop_
_entity_poly.entity_id
_entity_poly.type
_entity_poly.pdbx_seq_one_letter_code
_entity_poly.pdbx_strand_id
1 'polypeptide(L)'
;MFWLLFILSLFCVCNSILITKIQNIIIVGNMYNNLLNATEDQCICEMIKVNDSISALNYFSTNQTCQLFRSNTSTIYVEFYLNSTIIFLNQSSISILNIQEYQPSTISSTPTAISSSTTSVCNNTFHGQVTYSVGNSPHGVAVVDVNSDKKPDIIVANQLSNTVGVLLNAGNGAFNTQTNYSVGFSPWSVAVVDVNSDNKPDIIVANSGSPYTVGVLLNTGSGTFNGQTTYPVGSYPVSVAVVDVNSDTKPDIIVANTSSNTVGVLLNAGNGIFNAQTNYTVGTSPQVLAVFDVSSDNKPDIIVPNYGSSTVSVLLHC
;
A
#
# COMPACT_ATOMS: atom_id res chain seq x y z
N MET A 1 16.92 -4.07 38.09
CA MET A 1 16.77 -5.43 37.53
C MET A 1 15.84 -5.31 36.33
N PHE A 2 16.44 -5.40 35.14
CA PHE A 2 15.87 -5.53 33.79
C PHE A 2 14.53 -4.85 33.45
N TRP A 3 14.58 -3.81 32.61
CA TRP A 3 13.57 -3.59 31.58
C TRP A 3 14.24 -3.59 30.21
N LEU A 4 13.68 -4.45 29.36
CA LEU A 4 14.16 -4.92 28.07
C LEU A 4 14.03 -3.82 27.01
N LEU A 5 15.08 -3.65 26.20
CA LEU A 5 15.01 -3.03 24.88
C LEU A 5 14.07 -3.88 23.99
N PHE A 6 13.02 -3.27 23.44
CA PHE A 6 12.36 -3.77 22.24
C PHE A 6 12.71 -2.82 21.10
N ILE A 7 13.72 -3.18 20.32
CA ILE A 7 13.99 -2.58 19.02
C ILE A 7 13.15 -3.36 18.02
N LEU A 8 12.06 -2.75 17.53
CA LEU A 8 11.36 -3.22 16.35
C LEU A 8 12.09 -2.64 15.14
N SER A 9 12.89 -3.48 14.48
CA SER A 9 13.46 -3.20 13.16
C SER A 9 12.39 -3.46 12.09
N LEU A 10 12.15 -2.47 11.23
CA LEU A 10 11.93 -2.64 9.79
C LEU A 10 11.71 -1.24 9.20
N PHE A 11 12.63 -0.78 8.34
CA PHE A 11 12.37 -0.16 7.04
C PHE A 11 13.71 0.20 6.39
N CYS A 12 13.94 -0.38 5.22
CA CYS A 12 15.08 -0.18 4.36
C CYS A 12 14.80 1.01 3.42
N VAL A 13 15.57 2.10 3.51
CA VAL A 13 15.65 3.13 2.48
C VAL A 13 17.10 3.61 2.37
N CYS A 14 17.74 3.39 1.22
CA CYS A 14 19.06 3.94 0.91
C CYS A 14 19.03 5.48 0.96
N ASN A 15 20.12 6.09 1.44
CA ASN A 15 20.41 7.54 1.44
C ASN A 15 19.48 8.45 2.25
N SER A 16 18.78 7.93 3.27
CA SER A 16 17.83 8.74 4.04
C SER A 16 18.29 8.94 5.48
N ILE A 17 18.37 10.21 5.92
CA ILE A 17 18.50 10.57 7.34
C ILE A 17 17.22 10.10 8.02
N LEU A 18 17.34 9.20 8.99
CA LEU A 18 16.20 8.74 9.77
C LEU A 18 16.02 9.68 10.96
N ILE A 19 14.91 10.42 10.96
CA ILE A 19 14.48 11.21 12.11
C ILE A 19 13.21 10.59 12.65
N THR A 20 13.29 9.98 13.83
CA THR A 20 12.11 9.45 14.52
C THR A 20 11.88 10.18 15.83
N LYS A 21 10.60 10.49 16.11
CA LYS A 21 10.15 11.09 17.36
C LYS A 21 9.44 10.01 18.17
N ILE A 22 10.06 9.58 19.26
CA ILE A 22 9.42 8.71 20.24
C ILE A 22 9.17 9.55 21.49
N GLN A 23 7.90 9.89 21.75
CA GLN A 23 7.51 10.83 22.81
C GLN A 23 8.25 12.18 22.69
N ASN A 24 9.12 12.51 23.66
CA ASN A 24 9.93 13.72 23.74
C ASN A 24 11.38 13.52 23.25
N ILE A 25 11.70 12.37 22.67
CA ILE A 25 13.04 11.99 22.23
C ILE A 25 13.12 12.14 20.70
N ILE A 26 14.14 12.85 20.22
CA ILE A 26 14.47 12.97 18.79
C ILE A 26 15.75 12.19 18.55
N ILE A 27 15.67 11.11 17.77
CA ILE A 27 16.83 10.33 17.35
C ILE A 27 17.16 10.73 15.91
N VAL A 28 18.41 11.10 15.64
CA VAL A 28 18.90 11.44 14.30
C VAL A 28 20.02 10.47 13.92
N GLY A 29 19.69 9.42 13.19
CA GLY A 29 20.66 8.42 12.74
C GLY A 29 20.91 8.51 11.24
N ASN A 30 22.16 8.29 10.83
CA ASN A 30 22.48 7.91 9.45
C ASN A 30 22.56 6.38 9.40
N MET A 31 21.71 5.74 8.59
CA MET A 31 21.66 4.28 8.52
C MET A 31 22.37 3.82 7.23
N TYR A 32 23.53 3.18 7.37
CA TYR A 32 24.06 2.28 6.35
C TYR A 32 23.73 0.84 6.76
N ASN A 33 23.13 0.07 5.85
CA ASN A 33 22.79 -1.34 6.11
C ASN A 33 24.07 -2.19 6.27
N ASN A 34 24.20 -2.90 7.40
CA ASN A 34 24.41 -4.35 7.49
C ASN A 34 24.91 -4.74 8.89
N LEU A 35 23.99 -5.05 9.81
CA LEU A 35 24.29 -5.44 11.19
C LEU A 35 24.74 -6.91 11.35
N LEU A 36 25.29 -7.53 10.32
CA LEU A 36 25.87 -8.88 10.42
C LEU A 36 27.25 -9.06 9.78
N ASN A 37 27.87 -8.03 9.18
CA ASN A 37 29.28 -8.07 8.75
C ASN A 37 29.78 -6.68 8.30
N ALA A 38 29.74 -5.67 9.18
CA ALA A 38 30.36 -4.38 8.91
C ALA A 38 31.81 -4.37 9.44
N THR A 39 32.75 -4.81 8.61
CA THR A 39 34.12 -4.30 8.69
C THR A 39 34.16 -2.99 7.89
N GLU A 40 34.45 -1.90 8.60
CA GLU A 40 34.67 -0.53 8.12
C GLU A 40 33.43 0.37 7.95
N ASP A 41 33.55 1.51 8.62
CA ASP A 41 32.84 2.79 8.52
C ASP A 41 31.33 2.86 8.75
N GLN A 42 30.91 3.02 10.02
CA GLN A 42 29.59 3.59 10.33
C GLN A 42 29.61 4.59 11.50
N CYS A 43 29.12 5.79 11.22
CA CYS A 43 28.85 6.84 12.21
C CYS A 43 27.44 6.69 12.78
N ILE A 44 27.30 6.58 14.10
CA ILE A 44 26.04 6.70 14.82
C ILE A 44 26.13 7.95 15.70
N CYS A 45 25.30 8.96 15.44
CA CYS A 45 25.10 10.08 16.36
C CYS A 45 23.79 9.86 17.10
N GLU A 46 23.86 9.42 18.35
CA GLU A 46 22.66 9.22 19.16
C GLU A 46 22.39 10.48 20.00
N MET A 47 21.29 11.17 19.73
CA MET A 47 20.81 12.27 20.58
C MET A 47 19.67 11.76 21.44
N ILE A 48 19.78 11.95 22.77
CA ILE A 48 18.73 11.58 23.72
C ILE A 48 18.32 12.85 24.48
N LYS A 49 17.04 13.20 24.42
CA LYS A 49 16.43 14.24 25.26
C LYS A 49 15.74 13.58 26.46
N VAL A 50 16.17 13.90 27.67
CA VAL A 50 15.53 13.41 28.91
C VAL A 50 15.08 14.62 29.73
N ASN A 51 13.77 14.86 29.80
CA ASN A 51 13.10 15.84 30.67
C ASN A 51 13.77 17.24 30.72
N ASP A 52 13.44 18.09 29.75
CA ASP A 52 13.87 19.50 29.58
C ASP A 52 15.39 19.76 29.60
N SER A 53 16.17 18.69 29.72
CA SER A 53 17.62 18.68 29.74
C SER A 53 18.10 17.80 28.59
N ILE A 54 19.03 18.33 27.79
CA ILE A 54 19.63 17.57 26.69
C ILE A 54 21.03 17.20 27.16
N SER A 55 21.21 15.93 27.47
CA SER A 55 22.47 15.34 27.89
C SER A 55 22.90 14.34 26.82
N ALA A 56 24.02 14.64 26.14
CA ALA A 56 24.64 13.70 25.20
C ALA A 56 25.22 12.52 25.99
N LEU A 57 24.84 11.29 25.63
CA LEU A 57 25.44 10.10 26.21
C LEU A 57 26.30 9.41 25.13
N ASN A 58 27.61 9.52 25.34
CA ASN A 58 28.70 8.84 24.65
C ASN A 58 29.05 9.29 23.22
N TYR A 59 30.36 9.50 23.05
CA TYR A 59 31.04 9.98 21.87
C TYR A 59 32.07 8.91 21.48
N PHE A 60 31.93 8.32 20.29
CA PHE A 60 33.01 7.55 19.67
C PHE A 60 33.13 7.94 18.20
N SER A 61 34.25 8.58 17.86
CA SER A 61 34.72 8.72 16.49
C SER A 61 36.24 8.75 16.54
N THR A 62 36.88 7.86 15.79
CA THR A 62 38.33 7.82 15.65
C THR A 62 38.84 8.64 14.47
N ASN A 63 38.00 9.30 13.64
CA ASN A 63 38.52 10.15 12.55
C ASN A 63 37.59 11.16 11.87
N GLN A 64 36.37 11.44 12.34
CA GLN A 64 35.48 12.45 11.71
C GLN A 64 34.70 13.27 12.74
N THR A 65 34.74 14.60 12.60
CA THR A 65 34.26 15.56 13.60
C THR A 65 32.80 15.95 13.37
N CYS A 66 31.89 15.51 14.25
CA CYS A 66 30.61 16.19 14.47
C CYS A 66 30.83 17.30 15.49
N GLN A 67 30.45 18.54 15.16
CA GLN A 67 30.47 19.65 16.11
C GLN A 67 29.04 20.05 16.47
N LEU A 68 28.76 20.06 17.78
CA LEU A 68 27.46 20.43 18.31
C LEU A 68 27.54 21.86 18.83
N PHE A 69 26.77 22.76 18.21
CA PHE A 69 26.71 24.15 18.65
C PHE A 69 25.38 24.39 19.36
N ARG A 70 25.45 24.85 20.60
CA ARG A 70 24.29 25.35 21.33
C ARG A 70 24.28 26.86 21.20
N SER A 71 23.28 27.45 20.54
CA SER A 71 23.17 28.92 20.50
C SER A 71 22.19 29.47 21.54
N ASN A 72 21.22 28.69 22.04
CA ASN A 72 20.32 29.08 23.15
C ASN A 72 19.55 27.88 23.76
N THR A 73 18.65 28.14 24.72
CA THR A 73 17.85 27.13 25.44
C THR A 73 16.79 26.43 24.59
N SER A 74 16.55 26.88 23.36
CA SER A 74 15.42 26.45 22.52
C SER A 74 15.83 25.87 21.17
N THR A 75 17.08 26.08 20.73
CA THR A 75 17.55 25.66 19.40
C THR A 75 18.91 24.96 19.49
N ILE A 76 19.01 23.78 18.87
CA ILE A 76 20.26 23.04 18.68
C ILE A 76 20.66 23.11 17.21
N TYR A 77 21.96 23.30 16.99
CA TYR A 77 22.58 23.29 15.68
C TYR A 77 23.44 22.05 15.58
N VAL A 78 23.17 21.23 14.56
CA VAL A 78 24.00 20.08 14.23
C VAL A 78 24.52 20.28 12.82
N GLU A 79 25.84 20.38 12.71
CA GLU A 79 26.54 20.48 11.44
C GLU A 79 27.13 19.11 11.08
N PHE A 80 26.79 18.59 9.89
CA PHE A 80 27.36 17.37 9.35
C PHE A 80 28.30 17.71 8.19
N TYR A 81 29.60 17.46 8.37
CA TYR A 81 30.63 17.78 7.38
C TYR A 81 30.62 16.89 6.13
N LEU A 82 29.78 15.86 6.06
CA LEU A 82 29.74 14.94 4.92
C LEU A 82 29.00 15.48 3.70
N ASN A 83 28.13 16.49 3.83
CA ASN A 83 27.25 16.94 2.72
C ASN A 83 26.89 18.43 2.72
N SER A 84 27.66 19.30 3.39
CA SER A 84 27.37 20.76 3.49
C SER A 84 25.92 21.07 3.93
N THR A 85 25.32 20.16 4.70
CA THR A 85 23.92 20.23 5.11
C THR A 85 23.87 20.60 6.59
N ILE A 86 23.20 21.73 6.88
CA ILE A 86 22.94 22.16 8.26
C ILE A 86 21.51 21.79 8.61
N ILE A 87 21.34 21.07 9.73
CA ILE A 87 20.03 20.71 10.27
C ILE A 87 19.74 21.61 11.46
N PHE A 88 18.61 22.30 11.39
CA PHE A 88 18.08 23.13 12.46
C PHE A 88 17.00 22.36 13.21
N LEU A 89 17.18 22.24 14.52
CA LEU A 89 16.20 21.65 15.42
C LEU A 89 15.70 22.73 16.38
N ASN A 90 14.43 23.10 16.24
CA ASN A 90 13.70 23.92 17.20
C ASN A 90 12.70 23.02 17.98
N GLN A 91 12.20 23.49 19.11
CA GLN A 91 11.19 22.83 19.94
C GLN A 91 9.95 22.37 19.16
N SER A 92 9.63 23.02 18.04
CA SER A 92 8.38 22.81 17.28
C SER A 92 8.58 22.33 15.84
N SER A 93 9.81 22.34 15.31
CA SER A 93 10.04 22.10 13.88
C SER A 93 11.47 21.67 13.59
N ILE A 94 11.61 20.93 12.49
CA ILE A 94 12.90 20.56 11.89
C ILE A 94 13.00 21.31 10.57
N SER A 95 14.14 21.96 10.32
CA SER A 95 14.42 22.62 9.05
C SER A 95 15.78 22.17 8.54
N ILE A 96 15.85 21.78 7.27
CA ILE A 96 17.07 21.31 6.63
C ILE A 96 17.49 22.35 5.60
N LEU A 97 18.72 22.85 5.69
CA LEU A 97 19.30 23.75 4.70
C LEU A 97 20.43 23.03 3.98
N ASN A 98 20.26 22.86 2.66
CA ASN A 98 21.30 22.32 1.80
C ASN A 98 22.11 23.49 1.24
N ILE A 99 23.36 23.64 1.68
CA ILE A 99 24.21 24.76 1.26
C ILE A 99 25.11 24.26 0.13
N GLN A 100 24.63 24.37 -1.11
CA GLN A 100 25.50 24.29 -2.27
C GLN A 100 26.21 25.66 -2.37
N GLU A 101 27.54 25.67 -2.26
CA GLU A 101 28.44 26.82 -2.09
C GLU A 101 28.55 27.40 -0.66
N TYR A 102 29.34 26.74 0.18
CA TYR A 102 29.93 27.37 1.37
C TYR A 102 31.45 27.37 1.26
N GLN A 103 32.06 28.57 1.20
CA GLN A 103 33.49 28.79 1.33
C GLN A 103 33.78 29.29 2.76
N PRO A 104 34.63 28.60 3.54
CA PRO A 104 34.81 28.92 4.95
C PRO A 104 35.83 30.05 5.12
N SER A 105 35.39 31.30 4.98
CA SER A 105 36.04 32.42 5.66
C SER A 105 35.10 33.62 5.73
N THR A 106 34.80 34.06 6.97
CA THR A 106 33.99 35.25 7.36
C THR A 106 32.48 35.05 7.52
N ILE A 107 32.05 34.48 8.67
CA ILE A 107 30.70 34.72 9.21
C ILE A 107 30.78 35.87 10.22
N SER A 108 30.34 37.06 9.81
CA SER A 108 30.07 38.21 10.69
C SER A 108 28.70 38.83 10.40
N SER A 109 27.77 38.10 9.79
CA SER A 109 26.39 38.58 9.66
C SER A 109 25.40 37.45 9.81
N THR A 110 24.33 37.74 10.55
CA THR A 110 23.20 36.85 10.79
C THR A 110 22.62 36.37 9.45
N PRO A 111 22.55 35.06 9.17
CA PRO A 111 22.00 34.56 7.92
C PRO A 111 20.51 34.91 7.84
N THR A 112 20.15 35.64 6.79
CA THR A 112 18.76 36.00 6.46
C THR A 112 18.01 34.74 6.05
N ALA A 113 16.85 34.48 6.67
CA ALA A 113 16.03 33.31 6.37
C ALA A 113 15.59 33.31 4.90
N ILE A 114 16.14 32.38 4.12
CA ILE A 114 15.65 32.06 2.77
C ILE A 114 14.33 31.30 2.97
N SER A 115 13.31 31.73 2.23
CA SER A 115 11.94 31.19 2.30
C SER A 115 11.95 29.68 2.32
N SER A 116 11.40 29.12 3.40
CA SER A 116 11.11 27.70 3.56
C SER A 116 10.44 27.17 2.30
N SER A 117 11.07 26.20 1.63
CA SER A 117 10.30 25.27 0.83
C SER A 117 9.30 24.64 1.79
N THR A 118 8.02 24.89 1.54
CA THR A 118 6.93 24.31 2.33
C THR A 118 6.94 22.81 2.10
N THR A 119 7.74 22.11 2.89
CA THR A 119 7.54 20.67 3.11
C THR A 119 6.11 20.55 3.62
N SER A 120 5.26 19.90 2.82
CA SER A 120 3.87 19.69 3.20
C SER A 120 3.88 18.90 4.50
N VAL A 121 3.48 19.54 5.59
CA VAL A 121 3.25 18.86 6.86
C VAL A 121 2.06 17.93 6.64
N CYS A 122 2.33 16.65 6.36
CA CYS A 122 1.30 15.61 6.38
C CYS A 122 0.82 15.47 7.83
N ASN A 123 -0.28 16.13 8.15
CA ASN A 123 -0.87 16.18 9.49
C ASN A 123 -1.72 14.94 9.83
N ASN A 124 -1.51 13.81 9.14
CA ASN A 124 -2.32 12.59 9.25
C ASN A 124 -3.83 12.85 9.13
N THR A 125 -4.23 13.86 8.35
CA THR A 125 -5.62 14.15 8.00
C THR A 125 -5.83 13.98 6.51
N PHE A 126 -7.08 13.70 6.11
CA PHE A 126 -7.44 13.64 4.70
C PHE A 126 -7.51 15.05 4.11
N HIS A 127 -6.94 15.24 2.92
CA HIS A 127 -7.22 16.41 2.10
C HIS A 127 -8.69 16.41 1.67
N GLY A 128 -9.20 17.57 1.22
CA GLY A 128 -10.54 17.65 0.64
C GLY A 128 -10.73 16.66 -0.50
N GLN A 129 -11.91 16.04 -0.59
CA GLN A 129 -12.19 15.06 -1.64
C GLN A 129 -12.09 15.70 -3.04
N VAL A 130 -11.57 14.92 -3.99
CA VAL A 130 -11.61 15.23 -5.42
C VAL A 130 -12.53 14.21 -6.08
N THR A 131 -13.45 14.67 -6.92
CA THR A 131 -14.44 13.81 -7.58
C THR A 131 -14.02 13.52 -9.01
N TYR A 132 -14.04 12.24 -9.39
CA TYR A 132 -13.84 11.78 -10.76
C TYR A 132 -15.14 11.16 -11.27
N SER A 133 -15.59 11.60 -12.44
CA SER A 133 -16.78 11.03 -13.07
C SER A 133 -16.49 9.62 -13.57
N VAL A 134 -17.29 8.66 -13.12
CA VAL A 134 -17.27 7.27 -13.57
C VAL A 134 -18.59 6.90 -14.28
N GLY A 135 -18.84 5.61 -14.53
CA GLY A 135 -20.12 5.14 -15.07
C GLY A 135 -21.27 5.22 -14.06
N ASN A 136 -22.46 4.81 -14.49
CA ASN A 136 -23.68 4.88 -13.69
C ASN A 136 -23.73 3.75 -12.66
N SER A 137 -24.13 4.08 -11.42
CA SER A 137 -24.22 3.16 -10.28
C SER A 137 -22.91 2.38 -10.04
N PRO A 138 -21.80 3.06 -9.68
CA PRO A 138 -20.56 2.38 -9.34
C PRO A 138 -20.74 1.57 -8.05
N HIS A 139 -20.32 0.30 -8.05
CA HIS A 139 -20.54 -0.65 -6.96
C HIS A 139 -19.25 -1.22 -6.36
N GLY A 140 -18.31 -1.65 -7.20
CA GLY A 140 -17.05 -2.26 -6.80
C GLY A 140 -15.87 -1.38 -7.17
N VAL A 141 -14.80 -1.41 -6.37
CA VAL A 141 -13.54 -0.71 -6.64
C VAL A 141 -12.35 -1.60 -6.33
N ALA A 142 -11.32 -1.55 -7.17
CA ALA A 142 -10.01 -2.14 -6.93
C ALA A 142 -8.91 -1.13 -7.26
N VAL A 143 -7.74 -1.31 -6.63
CA VAL A 143 -6.56 -0.43 -6.78
C VAL A 143 -5.34 -1.27 -7.07
N VAL A 144 -4.68 -1.00 -8.19
CA VAL A 144 -3.46 -1.72 -8.64
C VAL A 144 -2.82 -0.93 -9.79
N ASP A 145 -1.52 -1.05 -9.98
CA ASP A 145 -0.84 -0.54 -11.18
C ASP A 145 -1.12 -1.49 -12.36
N VAL A 146 -1.91 -1.04 -13.34
CA VAL A 146 -2.29 -1.87 -14.51
C VAL A 146 -1.46 -1.55 -15.75
N ASN A 147 -0.59 -0.54 -15.71
CA ASN A 147 0.22 -0.10 -16.85
C ASN A 147 1.74 -0.20 -16.60
N SER A 148 2.14 -0.74 -15.44
CA SER A 148 3.52 -0.93 -15.00
C SER A 148 4.32 0.37 -14.84
N ASP A 149 3.66 1.50 -14.57
CA ASP A 149 4.31 2.79 -14.33
C ASP A 149 4.65 3.07 -12.84
N LYS A 150 4.36 2.09 -11.97
CA LYS A 150 4.53 2.09 -10.51
C LYS A 150 3.61 3.05 -9.78
N LYS A 151 2.50 3.45 -10.41
CA LYS A 151 1.46 4.25 -9.77
C LYS A 151 0.18 3.43 -9.71
N PRO A 152 -0.42 3.23 -8.53
CA PRO A 152 -1.67 2.50 -8.45
C PRO A 152 -2.79 3.24 -9.17
N ASP A 153 -3.46 2.54 -10.08
CA ASP A 153 -4.62 2.97 -10.84
C ASP A 153 -5.91 2.54 -10.12
N ILE A 154 -7.05 3.10 -10.56
CA ILE A 154 -8.37 2.76 -10.01
C ILE A 154 -9.19 2.00 -11.06
N ILE A 155 -9.81 0.91 -10.63
CA ILE A 155 -10.73 0.10 -11.43
C ILE A 155 -12.10 0.13 -10.75
N VAL A 156 -13.16 0.43 -11.50
CA VAL A 156 -14.53 0.61 -10.98
C VAL A 156 -15.53 -0.24 -11.75
N ALA A 157 -16.35 -1.03 -11.05
CA ALA A 157 -17.48 -1.73 -11.62
C ALA A 157 -18.71 -0.81 -11.67
N ASN A 158 -19.17 -0.46 -12.88
CA ASN A 158 -20.30 0.45 -13.12
C ASN A 158 -21.56 -0.34 -13.48
N GLN A 159 -22.37 -0.65 -12.47
CA GLN A 159 -23.47 -1.60 -12.56
C GLN A 159 -24.48 -1.26 -13.67
N LEU A 160 -24.99 -0.03 -13.71
CA LEU A 160 -26.01 0.37 -14.69
C LEU A 160 -25.44 0.71 -16.07
N SER A 161 -24.12 0.93 -16.15
CA SER A 161 -23.43 1.10 -17.42
C SER A 161 -23.02 -0.22 -18.08
N ASN A 162 -23.02 -1.34 -17.34
CA ASN A 162 -22.45 -2.62 -17.78
C ASN A 162 -20.99 -2.49 -18.24
N THR A 163 -20.21 -1.67 -17.52
CA THR A 163 -18.79 -1.47 -17.81
C THR A 163 -17.94 -1.64 -16.56
N VAL A 164 -16.67 -2.00 -16.78
CA VAL A 164 -15.60 -1.69 -15.84
C VAL A 164 -14.86 -0.46 -16.35
N GLY A 165 -14.75 0.58 -15.52
CA GLY A 165 -13.97 1.78 -15.81
C GLY A 165 -12.56 1.67 -15.23
N VAL A 166 -11.55 2.10 -16.00
CA VAL A 166 -10.15 2.15 -15.59
C VAL A 166 -9.69 3.61 -15.61
N LEU A 167 -9.23 4.10 -14.47
CA LEU A 167 -8.71 5.46 -14.28
C LEU A 167 -7.22 5.37 -14.00
N LEU A 168 -6.40 5.76 -14.98
CA LEU A 168 -4.95 5.75 -14.83
C LEU A 168 -4.47 6.92 -13.97
N ASN A 169 -3.53 6.65 -13.07
CA ASN A 169 -2.96 7.61 -12.16
C ASN A 169 -1.90 8.48 -12.86
N ALA A 170 -2.09 9.80 -12.85
CA ALA A 170 -1.15 10.72 -13.46
C ALA A 170 0.17 10.84 -12.66
N GLY A 171 0.18 10.44 -11.38
CA GLY A 171 1.36 10.44 -10.50
C GLY A 171 1.51 11.68 -9.63
N ASN A 172 0.53 12.58 -9.67
CA ASN A 172 0.44 13.78 -8.84
C ASN A 172 -0.77 13.75 -7.90
N GLY A 173 -1.33 12.56 -7.66
CA GLY A 173 -2.58 12.37 -6.90
C GLY A 173 -3.85 12.63 -7.71
N ALA A 174 -3.73 12.90 -9.02
CA ALA A 174 -4.86 13.00 -9.93
C ALA A 174 -4.98 11.80 -10.89
N PHE A 175 -6.19 11.54 -11.37
CA PHE A 175 -6.49 10.47 -12.31
C PHE A 175 -6.94 11.00 -13.67
N ASN A 176 -6.58 10.28 -14.72
CA ASN A 176 -7.06 10.53 -16.08
C ASN A 176 -8.54 10.18 -16.22
N THR A 177 -9.17 10.68 -17.28
CA THR A 177 -10.54 10.29 -17.67
C THR A 177 -10.62 8.77 -17.80
N GLN A 178 -11.72 8.19 -17.29
CA GLN A 178 -11.91 6.74 -17.34
C GLN A 178 -11.90 6.20 -18.78
N THR A 179 -11.26 5.06 -18.96
CA THR A 179 -11.46 4.19 -20.12
C THR A 179 -12.47 3.11 -19.74
N ASN A 180 -13.50 2.91 -20.56
CA ASN A 180 -14.56 1.94 -20.28
C ASN A 180 -14.34 0.63 -21.05
N TYR A 181 -14.50 -0.49 -20.36
CA TYR A 181 -14.53 -1.83 -20.93
C TYR A 181 -15.91 -2.44 -20.72
N SER A 182 -16.58 -2.82 -21.81
CA SER A 182 -17.87 -3.51 -21.72
C SER A 182 -17.70 -4.88 -21.09
N VAL A 183 -18.58 -5.20 -20.14
CA VAL A 183 -18.61 -6.49 -19.44
C VAL A 183 -20.05 -7.05 -19.43
N GLY A 184 -20.26 -8.15 -18.72
CA GLY A 184 -21.59 -8.72 -18.47
C GLY A 184 -22.55 -7.76 -17.76
N PHE A 185 -23.78 -8.20 -17.57
CA PHE A 185 -24.83 -7.35 -17.02
C PHE A 185 -24.68 -7.11 -15.51
N SER A 186 -24.90 -5.86 -15.09
CA SER A 186 -24.85 -5.43 -13.68
C SER A 186 -23.56 -5.85 -12.96
N PRO A 187 -22.38 -5.40 -13.42
CA PRO A 187 -21.13 -5.67 -12.70
C PRO A 187 -21.18 -5.09 -11.29
N TRP A 188 -20.87 -5.91 -10.28
CA TRP A 188 -21.07 -5.57 -8.87
C TRP A 188 -19.76 -5.53 -8.08
N SER A 189 -18.88 -6.49 -8.30
CA SER A 189 -17.59 -6.60 -7.62
C SER A 189 -16.47 -6.74 -8.63
N VAL A 190 -15.30 -6.18 -8.32
CA VAL A 190 -14.09 -6.30 -9.13
C VAL A 190 -12.91 -6.68 -8.25
N ALA A 191 -12.07 -7.59 -8.75
CA ALA A 191 -10.77 -7.95 -8.20
C ALA A 191 -9.73 -7.85 -9.32
N VAL A 192 -8.46 -7.68 -8.95
CA VAL A 192 -7.38 -7.54 -9.92
C VAL A 192 -6.17 -8.35 -9.47
N VAL A 193 -5.67 -9.22 -10.36
CA VAL A 193 -4.53 -10.11 -10.14
C VAL A 193 -4.07 -10.67 -11.48
N ASP A 194 -2.80 -11.02 -11.62
CA ASP A 194 -2.30 -11.75 -12.79
C ASP A 194 -2.80 -13.21 -12.75
N VAL A 195 -3.72 -13.58 -13.66
CA VAL A 195 -4.28 -14.94 -13.71
C VAL A 195 -3.69 -15.80 -14.82
N ASN A 196 -2.86 -15.22 -15.69
CA ASN A 196 -2.24 -15.92 -16.82
C ASN A 196 -0.71 -16.03 -16.70
N SER A 197 -0.14 -15.53 -15.61
CA SER A 197 1.29 -15.55 -15.29
C SER A 197 2.15 -14.75 -16.28
N ASP A 198 1.63 -13.66 -16.85
CA ASP A 198 2.36 -12.77 -17.75
C ASP A 198 2.91 -11.49 -17.09
N ASN A 199 2.79 -11.42 -15.76
CA ASN A 199 3.15 -10.30 -14.88
C ASN A 199 2.34 -9.02 -15.12
N LYS A 200 1.13 -9.12 -15.69
CA LYS A 200 0.21 -7.99 -15.84
C LYS A 200 -1.06 -8.28 -15.05
N PRO A 201 -1.47 -7.38 -14.14
CA PRO A 201 -2.70 -7.61 -13.40
C PRO A 201 -3.92 -7.58 -14.33
N ASP A 202 -4.70 -8.65 -14.29
CA ASP A 202 -5.93 -8.86 -15.06
C ASP A 202 -7.16 -8.48 -14.23
N ILE A 203 -8.26 -8.10 -14.89
CA ILE A 203 -9.50 -7.74 -14.21
C ILE A 203 -10.42 -8.95 -14.11
N ILE A 204 -10.92 -9.23 -12.91
CA ILE A 204 -11.96 -10.22 -12.63
C ILE A 204 -13.19 -9.48 -12.12
N VAL A 205 -14.34 -9.69 -12.75
CA VAL A 205 -15.59 -8.98 -12.43
C VAL A 205 -16.76 -9.94 -12.25
N ALA A 206 -17.48 -9.79 -11.14
CA ALA A 206 -18.74 -10.46 -10.88
C ALA A 206 -19.89 -9.68 -11.52
N ASN A 207 -20.59 -10.30 -12.47
CA ASN A 207 -21.73 -9.72 -13.19
C ASN A 207 -23.00 -10.28 -12.58
N SER A 208 -23.68 -9.48 -11.76
CA SER A 208 -24.81 -9.93 -10.94
C SER A 208 -26.11 -10.09 -11.73
N GLY A 209 -26.14 -9.60 -12.98
CA GLY A 209 -27.26 -9.74 -13.90
C GLY A 209 -27.22 -11.05 -14.70
N SER A 210 -28.38 -11.58 -15.06
CA SER A 210 -28.51 -12.78 -15.90
C SER A 210 -27.73 -12.62 -17.22
N PRO A 211 -26.90 -13.60 -17.64
CA PRO A 211 -26.92 -15.01 -17.22
C PRO A 211 -26.07 -15.36 -15.98
N TYR A 212 -25.66 -14.39 -15.17
CA TYR A 212 -24.84 -14.55 -13.96
C TYR A 212 -23.47 -15.16 -14.27
N THR A 213 -22.47 -14.28 -14.37
CA THR A 213 -21.13 -14.71 -14.74
C THR A 213 -20.10 -14.04 -13.86
N VAL A 214 -18.98 -14.72 -13.66
CA VAL A 214 -17.71 -14.01 -13.49
C VAL A 214 -17.13 -13.83 -14.88
N GLY A 215 -16.49 -12.72 -15.16
CA GLY A 215 -15.63 -12.68 -16.34
C GLY A 215 -14.28 -12.04 -16.08
N VAL A 216 -13.39 -12.35 -17.01
CA VAL A 216 -11.96 -12.11 -16.91
C VAL A 216 -11.56 -11.30 -18.12
N LEU A 217 -10.90 -10.16 -17.89
CA LEU A 217 -10.35 -9.31 -18.94
C LEU A 217 -8.84 -9.34 -18.77
N LEU A 218 -8.16 -9.95 -19.74
CA LEU A 218 -6.70 -10.06 -19.73
C LEU A 218 -6.07 -8.73 -20.12
N ASN A 219 -5.08 -8.29 -19.36
CA ASN A 219 -4.36 -7.04 -19.59
C ASN A 219 -3.33 -7.22 -20.71
N THR A 220 -3.25 -6.26 -21.63
CA THR A 220 -2.28 -6.28 -22.72
C THR A 220 -0.94 -5.65 -22.34
N GLY A 221 -0.88 -4.91 -21.22
CA GLY A 221 0.35 -4.41 -20.58
C GLY A 221 0.52 -2.90 -20.56
N SER A 222 -0.44 -2.15 -21.11
CA SER A 222 -0.43 -0.68 -21.15
C SER A 222 -1.64 -0.07 -20.44
N GLY A 223 -2.20 -0.76 -19.45
CA GLY A 223 -3.48 -0.40 -18.83
C GLY A 223 -4.67 -0.61 -19.77
N THR A 224 -4.50 -1.43 -20.80
CA THR A 224 -5.52 -1.78 -21.79
C THR A 224 -5.86 -3.26 -21.69
N PHE A 225 -7.14 -3.60 -21.88
CA PHE A 225 -7.64 -4.95 -21.64
C PHE A 225 -8.30 -5.54 -22.88
N ASN A 226 -8.15 -6.85 -23.05
CA ASN A 226 -8.88 -7.64 -24.02
C ASN A 226 -10.38 -7.70 -23.66
N GLY A 227 -11.19 -8.11 -24.63
CA GLY A 227 -12.61 -8.41 -24.38
C GLY A 227 -12.78 -9.49 -23.32
N GLN A 228 -13.87 -9.42 -22.56
CA GLN A 228 -14.14 -10.32 -21.45
C GLN A 228 -14.37 -11.77 -21.92
N THR A 229 -13.69 -12.71 -21.27
CA THR A 229 -14.07 -14.13 -21.25
C THR A 229 -15.00 -14.36 -20.06
N THR A 230 -16.13 -15.05 -20.24
CA THR A 230 -17.12 -15.25 -19.18
C THR A 230 -17.23 -16.70 -18.75
N TYR A 231 -17.45 -16.89 -17.45
CA TYR A 231 -17.64 -18.17 -16.80
C TYR A 231 -18.99 -18.13 -16.07
N PRO A 232 -19.94 -19.04 -16.39
CA PRO A 232 -21.20 -19.13 -15.68
C PRO A 232 -20.97 -19.41 -14.20
N VAL A 233 -21.72 -18.71 -13.34
CA VAL A 233 -21.68 -18.94 -11.89
C VAL A 233 -23.08 -19.06 -11.29
N GLY A 234 -23.15 -19.20 -9.96
CA GLY A 234 -24.42 -19.15 -9.23
C GLY A 234 -25.16 -17.82 -9.40
N SER A 235 -26.43 -17.79 -9.03
CA SER A 235 -27.30 -16.63 -9.24
C SER A 235 -26.92 -15.45 -8.34
N TYR A 236 -26.93 -14.26 -8.92
CA TYR A 236 -26.64 -12.99 -8.28
C TYR A 236 -25.27 -12.98 -7.56
N PRO A 237 -24.15 -13.14 -8.29
CA PRO A 237 -22.81 -13.01 -7.73
C PRO A 237 -22.54 -11.56 -7.28
N VAL A 238 -22.15 -11.35 -6.03
CA VAL A 238 -21.97 -10.00 -5.44
C VAL A 238 -20.56 -9.73 -4.92
N SER A 239 -19.73 -10.76 -4.75
CA SER A 239 -18.36 -10.62 -4.28
C SER A 239 -17.47 -11.58 -5.05
N VAL A 240 -16.30 -11.10 -5.45
CA VAL A 240 -15.24 -11.93 -6.01
C VAL A 240 -13.95 -11.73 -5.21
N ALA A 241 -13.28 -12.83 -4.90
CA ALA A 241 -11.95 -12.86 -4.32
C ALA A 241 -11.07 -13.79 -5.16
N VAL A 242 -9.75 -13.60 -5.11
CA VAL A 242 -8.81 -14.39 -5.89
C VAL A 242 -7.64 -14.83 -5.01
N VAL A 243 -7.38 -16.13 -4.97
CA VAL A 243 -6.27 -16.74 -4.24
C VAL A 243 -5.99 -18.11 -4.86
N ASP A 244 -4.76 -18.61 -4.76
CA ASP A 244 -4.46 -20.02 -5.04
C ASP A 244 -5.07 -20.89 -3.93
N VAL A 245 -6.21 -21.55 -4.18
CA VAL A 245 -6.84 -22.40 -3.17
C VAL A 245 -6.27 -23.81 -3.18
N ASN A 246 -5.79 -24.31 -4.31
CA ASN A 246 -5.39 -25.72 -4.47
C ASN A 246 -3.86 -25.92 -4.34
N SER A 247 -3.11 -24.87 -4.04
CA SER A 247 -1.65 -24.85 -3.94
C SER A 247 -0.93 -25.21 -5.23
N ASP A 248 -1.51 -24.89 -6.40
CA ASP A 248 -0.90 -25.13 -7.71
C ASP A 248 -0.16 -23.91 -8.28
N THR A 249 -0.03 -22.85 -7.49
CA THR A 249 0.59 -21.56 -7.80
C THR A 249 -0.16 -20.68 -8.79
N LYS A 250 -1.40 -21.04 -9.16
CA LYS A 250 -2.25 -20.24 -10.03
C LYS A 250 -3.40 -19.63 -9.21
N PRO A 251 -3.65 -18.32 -9.32
CA PRO A 251 -4.76 -17.73 -8.58
C PRO A 251 -6.11 -18.25 -9.10
N ASP A 252 -6.92 -18.78 -8.20
CA ASP A 252 -8.27 -19.28 -8.43
C ASP A 252 -9.33 -18.23 -8.09
N ILE A 253 -10.50 -18.30 -8.73
CA ILE A 253 -11.60 -17.36 -8.48
C ILE A 253 -12.56 -17.93 -7.45
N ILE A 254 -12.86 -17.14 -6.43
CA ILE A 254 -13.89 -17.42 -5.43
C ILE A 254 -15.02 -16.40 -5.58
N VAL A 255 -16.27 -16.86 -5.63
CA VAL A 255 -17.44 -16.01 -5.84
C VAL A 255 -18.54 -16.27 -4.81
N ALA A 256 -19.09 -15.23 -4.19
CA ALA A 256 -20.29 -15.35 -3.34
C ALA A 256 -21.54 -15.14 -4.20
N ASN A 257 -22.38 -16.17 -4.31
CA ASN A 257 -23.62 -16.16 -5.08
C ASN A 257 -24.82 -15.98 -4.14
N THR A 258 -25.23 -14.74 -3.94
CA THR A 258 -26.21 -14.37 -2.91
C THR A 258 -27.52 -15.10 -3.06
N SER A 259 -28.07 -15.18 -4.28
CA SER A 259 -29.39 -15.81 -4.49
C SER A 259 -29.32 -17.34 -4.53
N SER A 260 -28.15 -17.90 -4.86
CA SER A 260 -27.94 -19.35 -4.82
C SER A 260 -27.59 -19.88 -3.43
N ASN A 261 -27.26 -19.01 -2.46
CA ASN A 261 -26.76 -19.39 -1.14
C ASN A 261 -25.51 -20.29 -1.22
N THR A 262 -24.64 -20.01 -2.19
CA THR A 262 -23.39 -20.75 -2.39
C THR A 262 -22.19 -19.83 -2.46
N VAL A 263 -21.04 -20.37 -2.05
CA VAL A 263 -19.74 -19.90 -2.50
C VAL A 263 -19.31 -20.78 -3.67
N GLY A 264 -18.90 -20.17 -4.76
CA GLY A 264 -18.30 -20.80 -5.92
C GLY A 264 -16.80 -20.74 -5.90
N VAL A 265 -16.15 -21.81 -6.35
CA VAL A 265 -14.71 -21.83 -6.63
C VAL A 265 -14.51 -22.28 -8.07
N LEU A 266 -13.80 -21.46 -8.85
CA LEU A 266 -13.39 -21.77 -10.21
C LEU A 266 -11.87 -21.91 -10.20
N LEU A 267 -11.39 -23.14 -10.38
CA LEU A 267 -9.96 -23.42 -10.40
C LEU A 267 -9.33 -22.95 -11.72
N ASN A 268 -8.18 -22.31 -11.64
CA ASN A 268 -7.43 -21.82 -12.77
C ASN A 268 -6.68 -22.98 -13.44
N ALA A 269 -7.10 -23.37 -14.64
CA ALA A 269 -6.42 -24.39 -15.43
C ALA A 269 -5.08 -23.89 -15.99
N GLY A 270 -4.86 -22.57 -16.01
CA GLY A 270 -3.68 -21.89 -16.53
C GLY A 270 -4.02 -20.93 -17.67
N ASN A 271 -3.11 -19.99 -17.95
CA ASN A 271 -3.26 -18.98 -19.00
C ASN A 271 -4.57 -18.15 -18.88
N GLY A 272 -5.06 -17.92 -17.66
CA GLY A 272 -6.32 -17.21 -17.41
C GLY A 272 -7.58 -17.98 -17.81
N ILE A 273 -7.48 -19.30 -18.00
CA ILE A 273 -8.62 -20.18 -18.31
C ILE A 273 -9.07 -20.91 -17.04
N PHE A 274 -10.35 -20.80 -16.71
CA PHE A 274 -10.92 -21.40 -15.50
C PHE A 274 -11.81 -22.60 -15.79
N ASN A 275 -11.79 -23.57 -14.87
CA ASN A 275 -12.69 -24.71 -14.86
C ASN A 275 -14.12 -24.30 -14.48
N ALA A 276 -15.07 -25.21 -14.70
CA ALA A 276 -16.43 -25.03 -14.23
C ALA A 276 -16.46 -24.86 -12.69
N GLN A 277 -17.37 -24.02 -12.22
CA GLN A 277 -17.52 -23.73 -10.79
C GLN A 277 -17.85 -24.98 -9.98
N THR A 278 -17.12 -25.16 -8.89
CA THR A 278 -17.49 -26.04 -7.77
C THR A 278 -18.27 -25.23 -6.73
N ASN A 279 -19.42 -25.74 -6.27
CA ASN A 279 -20.31 -25.04 -5.35
C ASN A 279 -20.16 -25.58 -3.92
N TYR A 280 -20.05 -24.67 -2.96
CA TYR A 280 -20.09 -24.92 -1.52
C TYR A 280 -21.32 -24.22 -0.95
N THR A 281 -22.21 -24.99 -0.32
CA THR A 281 -23.42 -24.41 0.30
C THR A 281 -23.03 -23.68 1.58
N VAL A 282 -23.57 -22.47 1.77
CA VAL A 282 -23.36 -21.64 2.96
C VAL A 282 -24.71 -21.18 3.51
N GLY A 283 -24.72 -20.28 4.49
CA GLY A 283 -25.96 -19.65 4.95
C GLY A 283 -26.63 -18.82 3.85
N THR A 284 -27.80 -18.27 4.15
CA THR A 284 -28.61 -17.61 3.12
C THR A 284 -28.15 -16.18 2.85
N SER A 285 -28.18 -15.77 1.58
CA SER A 285 -27.74 -14.46 1.09
C SER A 285 -26.31 -14.10 1.49
N PRO A 286 -25.30 -14.92 1.13
CA PRO A 286 -23.89 -14.58 1.34
C PRO A 286 -23.55 -13.25 0.66
N GLN A 287 -22.70 -12.45 1.32
CA GLN A 287 -22.32 -11.10 0.86
C GLN A 287 -20.85 -11.04 0.44
N VAL A 288 -20.00 -10.41 1.27
CA VAL A 288 -18.57 -10.21 1.00
C VAL A 288 -17.76 -11.45 1.36
N LEU A 289 -16.74 -11.77 0.57
CA LEU A 289 -15.78 -12.82 0.88
C LEU A 289 -14.60 -12.26 1.68
N ALA A 290 -14.17 -12.99 2.69
CA ALA A 290 -12.84 -12.85 3.28
C ALA A 290 -12.10 -14.18 3.11
N VAL A 291 -10.83 -14.11 2.72
CA VAL A 291 -10.02 -15.29 2.41
C VAL A 291 -8.71 -15.19 3.17
N PHE A 292 -8.46 -16.14 4.06
CA PHE A 292 -7.31 -16.14 4.95
C PHE A 292 -7.12 -17.54 5.55
N ASP A 293 -5.89 -17.92 5.88
CA ASP A 293 -5.62 -19.13 6.65
C ASP A 293 -5.98 -18.92 8.13
N VAL A 294 -7.23 -19.22 8.50
CA VAL A 294 -7.69 -19.10 9.90
C VAL A 294 -7.43 -20.38 10.69
N SER A 295 -7.19 -21.49 9.99
CA SER A 295 -6.86 -22.78 10.60
C SER A 295 -5.37 -22.92 10.99
N SER A 296 -4.51 -22.05 10.44
CA SER A 296 -3.04 -22.11 10.54
C SER A 296 -2.41 -23.35 9.88
N ASP A 297 -2.99 -23.82 8.78
CA ASP A 297 -2.49 -24.98 8.02
C ASP A 297 -1.77 -24.62 6.71
N ASN A 298 -1.55 -23.32 6.47
CA ASN A 298 -1.02 -22.70 5.26
C ASN A 298 -1.90 -22.87 4.01
N LYS A 299 -3.20 -23.16 4.17
CA LYS A 299 -4.18 -23.18 3.08
C LYS A 299 -5.21 -22.07 3.30
N PRO A 300 -5.65 -21.36 2.25
CA PRO A 300 -6.62 -20.30 2.42
C PRO A 300 -8.01 -20.85 2.73
N ASP A 301 -8.58 -20.44 3.87
CA ASP A 301 -9.97 -20.68 4.21
C ASP A 301 -10.88 -19.57 3.69
N ILE A 302 -12.16 -19.88 3.53
CA ILE A 302 -13.15 -18.91 3.05
C ILE A 302 -14.14 -18.59 4.17
N ILE A 303 -14.25 -17.30 4.49
CA ILE A 303 -15.17 -16.77 5.49
C ILE A 303 -16.20 -15.89 4.78
N VAL A 304 -17.47 -16.13 5.05
CA VAL A 304 -18.56 -15.39 4.42
C VAL A 304 -19.67 -15.06 5.42
N PRO A 305 -20.08 -13.79 5.57
CA PRO A 305 -21.25 -13.41 6.32
C PRO A 305 -22.51 -13.68 5.49
N ASN A 306 -23.51 -14.28 6.13
CA ASN A 306 -24.77 -14.67 5.53
C ASN A 306 -25.87 -13.72 6.02
N TYR A 307 -26.14 -12.69 5.23
CA TYR A 307 -27.09 -11.63 5.60
C TYR A 307 -28.48 -12.18 5.90
N GLY A 308 -28.97 -13.11 5.08
CA GLY A 308 -30.32 -13.64 5.19
C GLY A 308 -30.51 -14.55 6.41
N SER A 309 -29.48 -15.30 6.82
CA SER A 309 -29.58 -16.24 7.93
C SER A 309 -29.02 -15.69 9.24
N SER A 310 -28.47 -14.47 9.24
CA SER A 310 -27.82 -13.87 10.43
C SER A 310 -26.70 -14.75 11.00
N THR A 311 -25.91 -15.38 10.12
CA THR A 311 -24.79 -16.27 10.51
C THR A 311 -23.52 -15.93 9.74
N VAL A 312 -22.39 -16.51 10.13
CA VAL A 312 -21.15 -16.54 9.36
C VAL A 312 -20.84 -18.00 9.01
N SER A 313 -20.46 -18.27 7.77
CA SER A 313 -19.95 -19.57 7.34
C SER A 313 -18.43 -19.50 7.23
N VAL A 314 -17.76 -20.52 7.73
CA VAL A 314 -16.31 -20.74 7.57
C VAL A 314 -16.14 -22.06 6.82
N LEU A 315 -15.58 -22.00 5.62
CA LEU A 315 -15.23 -23.16 4.81
C LEU A 315 -13.74 -23.38 4.98
N LEU A 316 -13.39 -24.41 5.75
CA LEU A 316 -12.00 -24.80 5.95
C LEU A 316 -11.49 -25.53 4.71
N HIS A 317 -10.28 -25.17 4.27
CA HIS A 317 -9.55 -25.96 3.29
C HIS A 317 -8.84 -27.10 4.03
N CYS A 318 -8.85 -28.32 3.48
CA CYS A 318 -8.21 -29.49 4.10
C CYS A 318 -7.15 -30.11 3.19
#